data_AF-A0A6L9Z8N7-F1
#
_entry.id   AF-A0A6L9Z8N7-F1
#
_cell.length_a   1.000
_cell.length_b   1.000
_cell.length_c   1.000
_cell.angle_alpha   90.00
_cell.angle_beta   90.00
_cell.angle_gamma   90.00
#
_symmetry.space_group_name_H-M   'P 1'
#
loop_
_entity.id
_entity.type
_entity.pdbx_description
1 polymer ?
#
loop_
_entity_poly.entity_id
_entity_poly.type
_entity_poly.pdbx_seq_one_letter_code
_entity_poly.pdbx_strand_id
1 'polypeptide(L)'
;LEKLKNQLPDLDDDDRDSIQEWWQSHGAEWVSQLRALMIEHRNIGHQWHLTKTSQDWLEQYSRVNHLLVECLNSNCQLSLTVRKEIEDTLLLPLCHS
;
A
#
# COMPACT_ATOMS: atom_id res chain seq x y z
N LEU A 1 9.97 5.45 13.65
CA LEU A 1 10.77 4.74 12.63
C LEU A 1 12.27 4.95 12.82
N GLU A 2 12.76 6.17 13.14
CA GLU A 2 14.20 6.45 13.37
C GLU A 2 14.93 5.48 14.31
N LYS A 3 14.31 5.10 15.43
CA LYS A 3 14.92 4.13 16.37
C LYS A 3 15.21 2.77 15.73
N LEU A 4 14.35 2.32 14.83
CA LEU A 4 14.50 1.03 14.15
C LEU A 4 15.53 1.13 13.01
N LYS A 5 15.60 2.29 12.35
CA LYS A 5 16.61 2.59 11.33
C LYS A 5 18.03 2.54 11.91
N ASN A 6 18.23 3.03 13.13
CA ASN A 6 19.54 3.02 13.80
C ASN A 6 20.03 1.63 14.21
N GLN A 7 19.22 0.57 14.07
CA GLN A 7 19.65 -0.80 14.30
C GLN A 7 20.32 -1.43 13.08
N LEU A 8 20.17 -0.80 11.90
CA LEU A 8 20.79 -1.28 10.68
C LEU A 8 22.32 -1.10 10.78
N PRO A 9 23.10 -2.08 10.30
CA PRO A 9 24.55 -1.93 10.18
C PRO A 9 24.88 -0.78 9.22
N ASP A 10 26.04 -0.16 9.46
CA ASP A 10 26.51 0.94 8.61
C ASP A 10 26.81 0.41 7.21
N LEU A 11 26.36 1.12 6.18
CA LEU A 11 26.43 0.65 4.78
C LEU A 11 27.69 1.15 4.05
N ASP A 12 28.55 1.89 4.75
CA ASP A 12 29.54 2.78 4.14
C ASP A 12 30.89 2.16 3.77
N ASP A 13 31.12 0.84 3.93
CA ASP A 13 32.26 0.19 3.25
C ASP A 13 32.07 -1.33 3.11
N ASP A 14 32.09 -1.81 1.86
CA ASP A 14 32.31 -3.16 1.28
C ASP A 14 32.01 -4.47 2.08
N ASP A 15 31.28 -4.41 3.18
CA ASP A 15 31.15 -5.50 4.15
C ASP A 15 29.80 -6.22 3.97
N ARG A 16 29.62 -6.78 2.77
CA ARG A 16 28.45 -7.60 2.44
C ARG A 16 28.28 -8.77 3.41
N ASP A 17 29.39 -9.27 3.93
CA ASP A 17 29.40 -10.36 4.90
C ASP A 17 28.80 -9.91 6.24
N SER A 18 29.13 -8.71 6.75
CA SER A 18 28.52 -8.22 8.01
C SER A 18 27.04 -7.88 7.88
N ILE A 19 26.59 -7.36 6.73
CA ILE A 19 25.16 -7.17 6.45
C ILE A 19 24.44 -8.53 6.45
N GLN A 20 25.04 -9.53 5.82
CA GLN A 20 24.47 -10.88 5.76
C GLN A 20 24.40 -11.53 7.15
N GLU A 21 25.45 -11.44 7.95
CA GLU A 21 25.48 -11.96 9.32
C GLU A 21 24.45 -11.26 10.21
N TRP A 22 24.34 -9.94 10.11
CA TRP A 22 23.32 -9.18 10.82
C TRP A 22 21.92 -9.59 10.39
N TRP A 23 21.68 -9.76 9.09
CA TRP A 23 20.37 -10.18 8.57
C TRP A 23 19.97 -11.56 9.06
N GLN A 24 20.92 -12.51 9.07
CA GLN A 24 20.67 -13.87 9.57
C GLN A 24 20.32 -13.90 11.06
N SER A 25 20.88 -12.99 11.86
CA SER A 25 20.71 -12.95 13.31
C SER A 25 19.53 -12.07 13.76
N HIS A 26 19.29 -10.92 13.12
CA HIS A 26 18.35 -9.89 13.57
C HIS A 26 17.25 -9.57 12.55
N GLY A 27 17.39 -9.97 11.29
CA GLY A 27 16.51 -9.54 10.20
C GLY A 27 15.04 -9.91 10.41
N ALA A 28 14.76 -11.12 10.91
CA ALA A 28 13.38 -11.56 11.15
C ALA A 28 12.67 -10.72 12.22
N GLU A 29 13.35 -10.44 13.34
CA GLU A 29 12.82 -9.60 14.41
C GLU A 29 12.64 -8.16 13.93
N TRP A 30 13.66 -7.62 13.24
CA TRP A 30 13.63 -6.26 12.70
C TRP A 30 12.46 -6.04 11.73
N VAL A 31 12.22 -6.99 10.80
CA VAL A 31 11.09 -6.95 9.87
C VAL A 31 9.76 -6.99 10.61
N SER A 32 9.64 -7.80 11.67
CA SER A 32 8.44 -7.88 12.49
C SER A 32 8.16 -6.54 13.20
N GLN A 33 9.18 -5.94 13.80
CA GLN A 33 9.07 -4.63 14.47
C GLN A 33 8.73 -3.51 13.46
N LEU A 34 9.36 -3.51 12.29
CA LEU A 34 9.04 -2.56 11.22
C LEU A 34 7.58 -2.70 10.82
N ARG A 35 7.12 -3.94 10.57
CA ARG A 35 5.74 -4.22 10.20
C ARG A 35 4.75 -3.73 11.24
N ALA A 36 5.01 -3.96 12.52
CA ALA A 36 4.17 -3.47 13.60
C ALA A 36 4.05 -1.94 13.58
N LEU A 37 5.17 -1.22 13.45
CA LEU A 37 5.18 0.25 13.38
C LEU A 37 4.50 0.80 12.11
N MET A 38 4.65 0.11 10.97
CA MET A 38 3.95 0.49 9.74
C MET A 38 2.43 0.28 9.86
N ILE A 39 2.01 -0.81 10.50
CA ILE A 39 0.60 -1.06 10.77
C ILE A 39 0.05 0.03 11.70
N GLU A 40 0.73 0.32 12.80
CA GLU A 40 0.30 1.28 13.82
C GLU A 40 0.22 2.71 13.28
N HIS A 41 1.27 3.18 12.60
CA HIS A 41 1.40 4.60 12.26
C HIS A 41 1.07 4.94 10.80
N ARG A 42 1.01 3.94 9.92
CA ARG A 42 0.74 4.13 8.49
C ARG A 42 -0.46 3.32 7.99
N ASN A 43 -0.99 2.40 8.80
CA ASN A 43 -2.01 1.44 8.40
C ASN A 43 -1.60 0.58 7.19
N ILE A 44 -0.29 0.29 7.06
CA ILE A 44 0.30 -0.47 5.95
C ILE A 44 1.00 -1.72 6.48
N GLY A 45 0.98 -2.80 5.71
CA GLY A 45 1.67 -4.05 6.04
C GLY A 45 0.79 -5.06 6.77
N HIS A 46 -0.51 -4.81 6.90
CA HIS A 46 -1.46 -5.80 7.40
C HIS A 46 -1.45 -7.09 6.57
N GLN A 47 -1.76 -8.20 7.23
CA GLN A 47 -1.92 -9.50 6.59
C GLN A 47 -3.41 -9.65 6.28
N TRP A 48 -3.82 -9.31 5.07
CA TRP A 48 -5.25 -9.20 4.73
C TRP A 48 -5.93 -10.56 4.54
N HIS A 49 -5.16 -11.65 4.42
CA HIS A 49 -5.65 -13.03 4.24
C HIS A 49 -6.73 -13.18 3.15
N LEU A 50 -6.64 -12.37 2.10
CA LEU A 50 -7.62 -12.41 1.01
C LEU A 50 -7.56 -13.74 0.27
N THR A 51 -8.73 -14.31 -0.02
CA THR A 51 -8.84 -15.43 -0.95
C THR A 51 -8.47 -14.97 -2.37
N LYS A 52 -8.10 -15.92 -3.26
CA LYS A 52 -7.84 -15.59 -4.66
C LYS A 52 -9.04 -14.88 -5.31
N THR A 53 -10.24 -15.37 -5.05
CA THR A 53 -11.48 -14.75 -5.53
C THR A 53 -11.63 -13.31 -5.03
N SER A 54 -11.38 -13.05 -3.75
CA SER A 54 -11.44 -11.68 -3.20
C SER A 54 -10.40 -10.75 -3.82
N GLN A 55 -9.19 -11.25 -4.10
CA GLN A 55 -8.15 -10.50 -4.81
C GLN A 55 -8.60 -10.15 -6.24
N ASP A 56 -9.15 -11.12 -6.97
CA ASP A 56 -9.63 -10.91 -8.35
C ASP A 56 -10.74 -9.84 -8.40
N TRP A 57 -11.66 -9.84 -7.42
CA TRP A 57 -12.68 -8.80 -7.31
C TRP A 57 -12.10 -7.41 -7.06
N LEU A 58 -11.10 -7.30 -6.17
CA LEU A 58 -10.44 -6.01 -5.90
C LEU A 58 -9.64 -5.51 -7.10
N GLU A 59 -8.94 -6.41 -7.80
CA GLU A 59 -8.24 -6.09 -9.05
C GLU A 59 -9.22 -5.60 -10.12
N GLN A 60 -10.36 -6.28 -10.29
CA GLN A 60 -11.41 -5.88 -11.23
C GLN A 60 -12.01 -4.52 -10.85
N TYR A 61 -12.36 -4.32 -9.58
CA TYR A 61 -12.88 -3.05 -9.07
C TYR A 61 -11.88 -1.91 -9.33
N SER A 62 -10.60 -2.12 -9.00
CA SER A 62 -9.54 -1.14 -9.24
C SER A 62 -9.39 -0.81 -10.73
N ARG A 63 -9.43 -1.83 -11.61
CA ARG A 63 -9.31 -1.63 -13.06
C ARG A 63 -10.48 -0.83 -13.62
N VAL A 64 -11.70 -1.12 -13.19
CA VAL A 64 -12.89 -0.39 -13.64
C VAL A 64 -12.86 1.06 -13.16
N ASN A 65 -12.49 1.30 -11.90
CA ASN A 65 -12.38 2.66 -11.37
C ASN A 65 -11.27 3.45 -12.06
N HIS A 66 -10.14 2.82 -12.37
CA HIS A 66 -9.07 3.47 -13.15
C HIS A 66 -9.58 3.92 -14.53
N LEU A 67 -10.25 3.03 -15.27
CA LEU A 67 -10.84 3.36 -16.57
C LEU A 67 -11.86 4.49 -16.45
N LEU A 68 -12.69 4.48 -15.40
CA LEU A 68 -13.66 5.54 -15.16
C LEU A 68 -12.98 6.90 -14.94
N VAL A 69 -11.90 6.94 -14.16
CA VAL A 69 -11.10 8.16 -13.95
C VAL A 69 -10.47 8.63 -15.25
N GLU A 70 -9.92 7.73 -16.07
CA GLU A 70 -9.40 8.08 -17.39
C GLU A 70 -10.48 8.69 -18.29
N CYS A 71 -11.69 8.11 -18.30
CA CYS A 71 -12.83 8.65 -19.02
C CYS A 71 -13.22 10.04 -18.52
N LEU A 72 -13.29 10.26 -17.20
CA LEU A 72 -13.61 11.56 -16.61
C LEU A 72 -12.53 12.61 -16.91
N ASN A 73 -11.26 12.22 -16.99
CA ASN A 73 -10.16 13.14 -17.29
C ASN A 73 -9.95 13.37 -18.80
N SER A 74 -10.65 12.62 -19.65
CA SER A 74 -10.69 12.89 -21.09
C SER A 74 -11.60 14.09 -21.42
N ASN A 75 -11.68 14.48 -22.70
CA ASN A 75 -12.64 15.48 -23.18
C ASN A 75 -14.10 14.96 -23.21
N CYS A 76 -14.47 14.11 -22.25
CA CYS A 76 -15.82 13.58 -22.11
C CYS A 76 -16.79 14.73 -21.78
N GLN A 77 -17.85 14.84 -22.58
CA GLN A 77 -18.89 15.85 -22.36
C GLN A 77 -19.88 15.36 -21.31
N LEU A 78 -19.63 15.74 -20.06
CA LEU A 78 -20.51 15.50 -18.92
C LEU A 78 -20.92 16.83 -18.29
N SER A 79 -22.15 16.89 -17.78
CA SER A 79 -22.54 18.00 -16.92
C SER A 79 -21.74 17.94 -15.61
N LEU A 80 -21.53 19.10 -14.99
CA LEU A 80 -20.86 19.19 -13.69
C LEU A 80 -21.59 18.36 -12.63
N THR A 81 -22.92 18.32 -12.67
CA THR A 81 -23.75 17.54 -11.76
C THR A 81 -23.49 16.05 -11.88
N VAL A 82 -23.47 15.52 -13.11
CA VAL A 82 -23.24 14.08 -13.35
C VAL A 82 -21.81 13.69 -12.98
N ARG A 83 -20.82 14.53 -13.29
CA ARG A 83 -19.43 14.30 -12.88
C ARG A 83 -19.32 14.18 -11.36
N LYS A 84 -19.91 15.12 -10.63
CA LYS A 84 -19.86 15.15 -9.18
C LYS A 84 -20.53 13.92 -8.56
N GLU A 85 -21.68 13.51 -9.09
CA GLU A 85 -22.36 12.30 -8.63
C GLU A 85 -21.50 11.04 -8.83
N ILE A 86 -20.78 10.92 -9.94
CA ILE A 86 -19.85 9.80 -10.19
C ILE A 86 -18.68 9.83 -9.19
N GLU A 87 -18.07 10.99 -8.97
CA GLU A 87 -16.95 11.16 -8.03
C GLU A 87 -17.37 10.83 -6.60
N ASP A 88 -18.56 11.27 -6.18
CA ASP A 88 -19.07 11.10 -4.82
C ASP A 88 -19.61 9.68 -4.54
N THR A 89 -19.85 8.84 -5.56
CA THR A 89 -20.51 7.52 -5.39
C THR A 89 -19.68 6.33 -5.85
N LEU A 90 -19.04 6.40 -7.03
CA LEU A 90 -18.40 5.23 -7.67
C LEU A 90 -16.90 5.15 -7.38
N LEU A 91 -16.26 6.31 -7.15
CA LEU A 91 -14.80 6.40 -6.96
C LEU A 91 -14.38 6.41 -5.49
N LEU A 92 -15.32 6.57 -4.58
CA LEU A 92 -15.05 6.48 -3.15
C LEU A 92 -15.21 5.04 -2.67
N PRO A 93 -14.32 4.56 -1.78
CA PRO A 93 -14.59 3.32 -1.06
C PRO A 93 -15.91 3.48 -0.31
N LEU A 94 -16.87 2.57 -0.52
CA LEU A 94 -18.11 2.52 0.25
C LEU A 94 -17.76 2.15 1.70
N CYS A 95 -17.35 3.14 2.48
CA CYS A 95 -17.12 3.01 3.90
C CYS A 95 -18.46 3.26 4.59
N HIS A 96 -19.34 2.27 4.62
CA HIS A 96 -20.42 2.27 5.58
C HIS A 96 -19.80 2.00 6.96
N SER A 97 -19.88 3.01 7.83
CA SER A 97 -19.47 2.96 9.25
C SER A 97 -20.28 1.93 10.03
#